data_AF-A0A959CSF0-F1
#
_entry.id   AF-A0A959CSF0-F1
#
_cell.length_a   1.000
_cell.length_b   1.000
_cell.length_c   1.000
_cell.angle_alpha   90.00
_cell.angle_beta   90.00
_cell.angle_gamma   90.00
#
_symmetry.space_group_name_H-M   'P 1'
#
loop_
_entity.id
_entity.type
_entity.pdbx_description
1 polymer ?
#
loop_
_entity_poly.entity_id
_entity_poly.type
_entity_poly.pdbx_seq_one_letter_code
_entity_poly.pdbx_strand_id
1 'polypeptide(L)'
;MNISKQAPLLLLLFWCNIPAALACNCEPATQLGAADWNDADIIFTARLQEHRMGLVGMLAFEPLQTFKGEAGPRVTFFFQPGRNHTLLHAVKEFKPGDEWIVFARKQAVDGKTHYRLQESPSRVVCALSRPLQEPAEEDPYLVFIKDIAGRAGSDQKFFDKDGQLEAEGRHDGQIPVGEWAYYRAERNTRTSGRYINGRREGEWLQAKEMPDGSARLIRKIIYKDGLPSEIHDYSHTGTVSLKKVLTDSTETRYYYREDGTVKSWINENLDNKTTHIISYSETGAVEEERFLEGQKTVRRYWYDENGDRAREWVKEE
;
A
#
# COMPACT_ATOMS: atom_id res chain seq x y z
N MET A 1 -5.02 -1.00 -46.99
CA MET A 1 -5.73 -0.69 -45.74
C MET A 1 -5.68 -1.93 -44.85
N ASN A 2 -4.73 -1.98 -43.91
CA ASN A 2 -4.63 -3.06 -42.94
C ASN A 2 -5.21 -2.56 -41.62
N ILE A 3 -6.45 -2.95 -41.33
CA ILE A 3 -7.07 -2.70 -40.02
C ILE A 3 -6.52 -3.77 -39.09
N SER A 4 -5.47 -3.41 -38.34
CA SER A 4 -5.00 -4.17 -37.19
C SER A 4 -6.14 -4.23 -36.16
N LYS A 5 -6.84 -5.36 -36.10
CA LYS A 5 -7.71 -5.71 -34.97
C LYS A 5 -6.81 -5.93 -33.75
N GLN A 6 -6.66 -4.90 -32.91
CA GLN A 6 -6.17 -5.12 -31.55
C GLN A 6 -7.19 -6.00 -30.83
N ALA A 7 -6.76 -7.19 -30.42
CA ALA A 7 -7.55 -8.10 -29.62
C ALA A 7 -7.83 -7.48 -28.23
N PRO A 8 -9.00 -7.72 -27.62
CA PRO A 8 -9.24 -7.30 -26.25
C PRO A 8 -8.28 -8.07 -25.33
N LEU A 9 -7.46 -7.33 -24.59
CA LEU A 9 -6.58 -7.88 -23.56
C LEU A 9 -7.46 -8.54 -22.49
N LEU A 10 -7.38 -9.86 -22.38
CA LEU A 10 -8.23 -10.70 -21.55
C LEU A 10 -7.37 -11.58 -20.61
N LEU A 11 -7.91 -11.85 -19.40
CA LEU A 11 -7.53 -12.84 -18.36
C LEU A 11 -6.28 -12.55 -17.48
N LEU A 12 -6.20 -12.88 -16.17
CA LEU A 12 -7.10 -13.31 -15.07
C LEU A 12 -6.24 -13.35 -13.76
N LEU A 13 -6.85 -13.02 -12.62
CA LEU A 13 -6.66 -13.43 -11.21
C LEU A 13 -5.31 -13.40 -10.43
N PHE A 14 -5.44 -12.95 -9.17
CA PHE A 14 -4.64 -13.20 -7.94
C PHE A 14 -3.33 -12.39 -7.75
N TRP A 15 -2.82 -12.03 -6.56
CA TRP A 15 -3.30 -11.83 -5.18
C TRP A 15 -2.47 -10.67 -4.58
N CYS A 16 -3.01 -9.93 -3.61
CA CYS A 16 -2.26 -9.24 -2.53
C CYS A 16 -3.28 -8.67 -1.55
N ASN A 17 -3.10 -9.00 -0.27
CA ASN A 17 -4.05 -8.75 0.78
C ASN A 17 -3.45 -7.81 1.84
N ILE A 18 -4.27 -6.95 2.41
CA ILE A 18 -4.06 -6.30 3.70
C ILE A 18 -5.33 -6.63 4.50
N PRO A 19 -5.23 -6.95 5.81
CA PRO A 19 -6.31 -7.52 6.59
C PRO A 19 -7.63 -6.76 6.47
N ALA A 20 -8.62 -7.38 5.82
CA ALA A 20 -10.02 -7.01 5.91
C ALA A 20 -10.60 -7.60 7.19
N ALA A 21 -10.32 -6.93 8.32
CA ALA A 21 -11.20 -6.79 9.50
C ALA A 21 -10.43 -6.05 10.61
N LEU A 22 -10.32 -4.73 10.50
CA LEU A 22 -10.98 -3.84 11.44
C LEU A 22 -11.89 -2.98 10.56
N ALA A 23 -12.94 -2.36 11.10
CA ALA A 23 -13.45 -1.16 10.45
C ALA A 23 -12.25 -0.21 10.29
N CYS A 24 -11.68 -0.13 9.09
CA CYS A 24 -10.71 0.91 8.79
C CYS A 24 -11.55 2.19 8.81
N ASN A 25 -11.43 3.01 9.84
CA ASN A 25 -11.96 4.39 9.85
C ASN A 25 -11.11 5.26 8.92
N CYS A 26 -10.90 4.78 7.71
CA CYS A 26 -9.94 5.29 6.79
C CYS A 26 -10.70 6.18 5.82
N GLU A 27 -10.41 7.46 5.92
CA GLU A 27 -10.98 8.48 5.06
C GLU A 27 -10.17 8.51 3.75
N PRO A 28 -10.79 8.82 2.61
CA PRO A 28 -10.02 9.13 1.41
C PRO A 28 -8.99 10.21 1.75
N ALA A 29 -7.80 10.13 1.14
CA ALA A 29 -6.80 11.18 1.34
C ALA A 29 -7.46 12.52 1.01
N THR A 30 -7.35 13.48 1.93
CA THR A 30 -7.92 14.81 1.74
C THR A 30 -7.06 15.62 0.78
N GLN A 31 -5.79 15.25 0.62
CA GLN A 31 -4.81 15.87 -0.28
C GLN A 31 -3.85 14.81 -0.83
N LEU A 32 -3.37 15.04 -2.04
CA LEU A 32 -2.29 14.27 -2.66
C LEU A 32 -0.95 14.94 -2.43
N GLY A 33 0.10 14.13 -2.32
CA GLY A 33 1.47 14.59 -2.30
C GLY A 33 2.31 14.05 -3.46
N ALA A 34 3.55 14.53 -3.56
CA ALA A 34 4.47 14.10 -4.63
C ALA A 34 4.71 12.58 -4.65
N ALA A 35 4.66 11.94 -3.48
CA ALA A 35 4.75 10.49 -3.36
C ALA A 35 3.61 9.75 -4.08
N ASP A 36 2.39 10.28 -4.03
CA ASP A 36 1.22 9.65 -4.66
C ASP A 36 1.31 9.69 -6.20
N TRP A 37 1.85 10.79 -6.75
CA TRP A 37 2.22 10.86 -8.15
C TRP A 37 3.34 9.88 -8.48
N ASN A 38 4.42 9.87 -7.69
CA ASN A 38 5.62 9.09 -7.96
C ASN A 38 5.37 7.60 -7.92
N ASP A 39 4.60 7.12 -6.95
CA ASP A 39 4.36 5.69 -6.71
C ASP A 39 3.33 5.07 -7.69
N ALA A 40 2.60 5.88 -8.47
CA ALA A 40 1.70 5.39 -9.52
C ALA A 40 2.41 5.28 -10.89
N ASP A 41 2.19 4.19 -11.62
CA ASP A 41 2.74 4.02 -12.98
C ASP A 41 1.86 4.71 -14.05
N ILE A 42 0.55 4.80 -13.81
CA ILE A 42 -0.42 5.43 -14.70
C ILE A 42 -1.42 6.24 -13.88
N ILE A 43 -1.73 7.46 -14.34
CA ILE A 43 -2.75 8.32 -13.77
C ILE A 43 -3.59 8.90 -14.90
N PHE A 44 -4.91 8.76 -14.81
CA PHE A 44 -5.84 9.22 -15.84
C PHE A 44 -7.22 9.53 -15.23
N THR A 45 -7.97 10.43 -15.86
CA THR A 45 -9.42 10.50 -15.65
C THR A 45 -10.13 9.54 -16.58
N ALA A 46 -11.27 9.01 -16.14
CA ALA A 46 -12.04 8.05 -16.91
C ALA A 46 -13.52 8.09 -16.54
N ARG A 47 -14.36 7.62 -17.46
CA ARG A 47 -15.75 7.32 -17.18
C ARG A 47 -15.91 5.86 -16.78
N LEU A 48 -16.58 5.60 -15.66
CA LEU A 48 -16.95 4.24 -15.25
C LEU A 48 -18.00 3.69 -16.22
N GLN A 49 -17.70 2.56 -16.86
CA GLN A 49 -18.58 1.94 -17.86
C GLN A 49 -19.36 0.77 -17.28
N GLU A 50 -18.68 -0.09 -16.53
CA GLU A 50 -19.26 -1.30 -15.95
C GLU A 50 -18.60 -1.57 -14.61
N HIS A 51 -19.38 -2.05 -13.65
CA HIS A 51 -18.87 -2.57 -12.41
C HIS A 51 -19.55 -3.88 -12.04
N ARG A 52 -18.82 -4.76 -11.34
CA ARG A 52 -19.35 -6.00 -10.77
C ARG A 52 -18.79 -6.18 -9.38
N MET A 53 -19.66 -6.47 -8.42
CA MET A 53 -19.30 -6.73 -7.03
C MET A 53 -19.72 -8.16 -6.68
N GLY A 54 -18.84 -9.12 -6.97
CA GLY A 54 -19.04 -10.55 -6.69
C GLY A 54 -17.76 -11.19 -6.16
N LEU A 55 -17.63 -12.52 -6.20
CA LEU A 55 -16.42 -13.24 -5.76
C LEU A 55 -15.14 -12.71 -6.45
N VAL A 56 -15.29 -12.31 -7.71
CA VAL A 56 -14.33 -11.50 -8.45
C VAL A 56 -15.05 -10.22 -8.84
N GLY A 57 -14.62 -9.11 -8.25
CA GLY A 57 -15.08 -7.79 -8.59
C GLY A 57 -14.36 -7.25 -9.81
N MET A 58 -15.03 -6.34 -10.50
CA MET A 58 -14.55 -5.74 -11.74
C MET A 58 -14.95 -4.27 -11.81
N LEU A 59 -14.05 -3.42 -12.28
CA LEU A 59 -14.33 -2.04 -12.70
C LEU A 59 -13.76 -1.85 -14.11
N ALA A 60 -14.61 -1.48 -15.07
CA ALA A 60 -14.21 -1.17 -16.42
C ALA A 60 -14.38 0.32 -16.70
N PHE A 61 -13.33 0.94 -17.21
CA PHE A 61 -13.20 2.37 -17.44
C PHE A 61 -12.93 2.65 -18.92
N GLU A 62 -13.51 3.75 -19.39
CA GLU A 62 -13.15 4.42 -20.63
C GLU A 62 -12.30 5.65 -20.27
N PRO A 63 -10.99 5.65 -20.53
CA PRO A 63 -10.15 6.81 -20.23
C PRO A 63 -10.56 8.05 -21.01
N LEU A 64 -10.58 9.20 -20.32
CA LEU A 64 -10.90 10.51 -20.86
C LEU A 64 -9.62 11.32 -21.11
N GLN A 65 -8.77 11.45 -20.09
CA GLN A 65 -7.48 12.15 -20.19
C GLN A 65 -6.42 11.40 -19.39
N THR A 66 -5.26 11.14 -20.01
CA THR A 66 -4.10 10.55 -19.32
C THR A 66 -3.12 11.65 -18.90
N PHE A 67 -2.69 11.61 -17.64
CA PHE A 67 -1.72 12.56 -17.07
C PHE A 67 -0.35 11.92 -16.87
N LYS A 68 -0.31 10.63 -16.54
CA LYS A 68 0.93 9.87 -16.37
C LYS A 68 0.83 8.52 -17.06
N GLY A 69 1.88 8.12 -17.76
CA GLY A 69 1.96 6.83 -18.44
C GLY A 69 1.00 6.74 -19.63
N GLU A 70 0.57 5.54 -19.98
CA GLU A 70 -0.31 5.28 -21.13
C GLU A 70 -1.50 4.42 -20.69
N ALA A 71 -2.71 4.93 -20.87
CA ALA A 71 -3.95 4.16 -20.71
C ALA A 71 -4.49 3.74 -22.09
N GLY A 72 -4.81 2.45 -22.25
CA GLY A 72 -5.47 1.96 -23.46
C GLY A 72 -6.91 2.46 -23.60
N PRO A 73 -7.58 2.23 -24.74
CA PRO A 73 -8.94 2.75 -24.99
C PRO A 73 -10.01 2.20 -24.03
N ARG A 74 -9.72 1.08 -23.36
CA ARG A 74 -10.51 0.53 -22.27
C ARG A 74 -9.58 -0.09 -21.25
N VAL A 75 -9.77 0.24 -19.98
CA VAL A 75 -8.99 -0.32 -18.87
C VAL A 75 -9.93 -1.07 -17.95
N THR A 76 -9.61 -2.31 -17.61
CA THR A 76 -10.43 -3.13 -16.71
C THR A 76 -9.58 -3.62 -15.55
N PHE A 77 -10.02 -3.30 -14.34
CA PHE A 77 -9.42 -3.76 -13.10
C PHE A 77 -10.26 -4.89 -12.52
N PHE A 78 -9.62 -6.00 -12.21
CA PHE A 78 -10.21 -7.10 -11.46
C PHE A 78 -9.67 -7.09 -10.04
N PHE A 79 -10.53 -7.38 -9.06
CA PHE A 79 -10.18 -7.45 -7.65
C PHE A 79 -11.03 -8.49 -6.94
N GLN A 80 -10.67 -8.86 -5.71
CA GLN A 80 -11.49 -9.72 -4.88
C GLN A 80 -12.02 -8.91 -3.69
N PRO A 81 -13.33 -8.61 -3.65
CA PRO A 81 -13.93 -7.90 -2.51
C PRO A 81 -13.62 -8.61 -1.19
N GLY A 82 -13.13 -7.86 -0.20
CA GLY A 82 -12.80 -8.39 1.13
C GLY A 82 -11.48 -9.16 1.22
N ARG A 83 -10.69 -9.27 0.15
CA ARG A 83 -9.31 -9.76 0.16
C ARG A 83 -8.30 -8.63 -0.08
N ASN A 84 -8.61 -7.76 -1.05
CA ASN A 84 -7.77 -6.59 -1.33
C ASN A 84 -8.23 -5.40 -0.46
N HIS A 85 -7.28 -4.59 0.01
CA HIS A 85 -7.57 -3.34 0.70
C HIS A 85 -7.88 -2.23 -0.31
N THR A 86 -8.91 -2.51 -1.11
CA THR A 86 -9.30 -1.67 -2.22
C THR A 86 -10.20 -0.54 -1.75
N LEU A 87 -9.95 0.64 -2.31
CA LEU A 87 -10.86 1.71 -2.75
C LEU A 87 -12.37 1.59 -2.46
N LEU A 88 -12.91 0.40 -2.65
CA LEU A 88 -14.33 0.08 -2.57
C LEU A 88 -14.95 0.40 -1.21
N HIS A 89 -14.17 0.35 -0.12
CA HIS A 89 -14.73 0.66 1.19
C HIS A 89 -15.06 2.15 1.37
N ALA A 90 -14.36 3.04 0.67
CA ALA A 90 -14.64 4.48 0.70
C ALA A 90 -15.70 4.90 -0.34
N VAL A 91 -15.86 4.13 -1.41
CA VAL A 91 -16.86 4.39 -2.46
C VAL A 91 -18.17 3.71 -2.09
N LYS A 92 -19.13 4.50 -1.61
CA LYS A 92 -20.44 3.99 -1.16
C LYS A 92 -21.27 3.41 -2.29
N GLU A 93 -21.16 3.97 -3.49
CA GLU A 93 -21.97 3.58 -4.64
C GLU A 93 -21.15 3.72 -5.92
N PHE A 94 -21.34 2.79 -6.84
CA PHE A 94 -20.72 2.80 -8.16
C PHE A 94 -21.81 3.07 -9.19
N LYS A 95 -21.69 4.17 -9.95
CA LYS A 95 -22.65 4.49 -11.01
C LYS A 95 -21.92 4.51 -12.34
N PRO A 96 -22.30 3.64 -13.30
CA PRO A 96 -21.90 3.81 -14.68
C PRO A 96 -22.23 5.23 -15.16
N GLY A 97 -21.28 5.89 -15.80
CA GLY A 97 -21.38 7.29 -16.21
C GLY A 97 -20.59 8.26 -15.33
N ASP A 98 -20.32 7.91 -14.06
CA ASP A 98 -19.51 8.76 -13.17
C ASP A 98 -18.10 8.95 -13.75
N GLU A 99 -17.57 10.16 -13.60
CA GLU A 99 -16.19 10.47 -13.92
C GLU A 99 -15.29 10.23 -12.70
N TRP A 100 -14.15 9.64 -12.95
CA TRP A 100 -13.22 9.14 -11.95
C TRP A 100 -11.84 9.69 -12.22
N ILE A 101 -11.06 9.88 -11.16
CA ILE A 101 -9.61 9.88 -11.25
C ILE A 101 -9.08 8.51 -10.86
N VAL A 102 -8.21 7.96 -11.69
CA VAL A 102 -7.69 6.60 -11.58
C VAL A 102 -6.18 6.63 -11.46
N PHE A 103 -5.68 6.01 -10.39
CA PHE A 103 -4.27 5.75 -10.12
C PHE A 103 -4.04 4.26 -10.24
N ALA A 104 -3.07 3.86 -11.03
CA ALA A 104 -2.75 2.46 -11.26
C ALA A 104 -1.25 2.20 -11.26
N ARG A 105 -0.89 0.99 -10.86
CA ARG A 105 0.46 0.42 -11.00
C ARG A 105 0.46 -0.73 -11.99
N LYS A 106 1.59 -0.89 -12.67
CA LYS A 106 1.96 -2.05 -13.46
C LYS A 106 2.61 -3.08 -12.54
N GLN A 107 2.29 -4.35 -12.73
CA GLN A 107 2.97 -5.46 -12.08
C GLN A 107 3.31 -6.50 -13.13
N ALA A 108 4.55 -6.94 -13.16
CA ALA A 108 4.95 -8.07 -13.98
C ALA A 108 4.62 -9.36 -13.20
N VAL A 109 3.78 -10.22 -13.77
CA VAL A 109 3.42 -11.54 -13.21
C VAL A 109 3.51 -12.53 -14.36
N ASP A 110 4.29 -13.61 -14.20
CA ASP A 110 4.48 -14.66 -15.21
C ASP A 110 4.82 -14.15 -16.61
N GLY A 111 5.66 -13.11 -16.68
CA GLY A 111 6.06 -12.48 -17.96
C GLY A 111 4.98 -11.61 -18.62
N LYS A 112 3.83 -11.40 -17.98
CA LYS A 112 2.74 -10.51 -18.43
C LYS A 112 2.69 -9.24 -17.58
N THR A 113 2.33 -8.12 -18.20
CA THR A 113 2.07 -6.87 -17.48
C THR A 113 0.60 -6.81 -17.07
N HIS A 114 0.36 -6.73 -15.76
CA HIS A 114 -0.95 -6.55 -15.15
C HIS A 114 -1.08 -5.14 -14.59
N TYR A 115 -2.30 -4.62 -14.55
CA TYR A 115 -2.62 -3.33 -13.95
C TYR A 115 -3.41 -3.53 -12.67
N ARG A 116 -3.01 -2.84 -11.61
CA ARG A 116 -3.72 -2.82 -10.33
C ARG A 116 -4.00 -1.38 -9.94
N LEU A 117 -5.13 -1.15 -9.28
CA LEU A 117 -5.38 0.16 -8.67
C LEU A 117 -4.29 0.42 -7.63
N GLN A 118 -3.79 1.65 -7.60
CA GLN A 118 -2.77 2.06 -6.63
C GLN A 118 -3.43 2.21 -5.25
N GLU A 119 -3.02 1.35 -4.33
CA GLU A 119 -3.32 1.49 -2.91
C GLU A 119 -2.26 2.42 -2.29
N SER A 120 -2.65 3.19 -1.26
CA SER A 120 -1.67 3.96 -0.50
C SER A 120 -1.08 3.07 0.60
N PRO A 121 0.24 3.11 0.85
CA PRO A 121 0.86 2.36 1.94
C PRO A 121 0.50 2.91 3.34
N SER A 122 -0.28 4.00 3.42
CA SER A 122 -0.75 4.59 4.66
C SER A 122 -1.87 3.76 5.30
N ARG A 123 -1.82 3.56 6.62
CA ARG A 123 -2.93 2.96 7.39
C ARG A 123 -4.18 3.84 7.48
N VAL A 124 -4.12 5.08 7.01
CA VAL A 124 -5.20 6.07 7.11
C VAL A 124 -5.86 6.33 5.76
N VAL A 125 -5.11 6.12 4.66
CA VAL A 125 -5.58 6.38 3.30
C VAL A 125 -5.57 5.04 2.58
N CYS A 126 -6.74 4.51 2.24
CA CYS A 126 -6.82 3.18 1.63
C CYS A 126 -6.57 3.19 0.12
N ALA A 127 -6.92 4.29 -0.57
CA ALA A 127 -6.84 4.32 -2.02
C ALA A 127 -6.82 5.73 -2.62
N LEU A 128 -6.18 5.85 -3.79
CA LEU A 128 -6.02 7.10 -4.52
C LEU A 128 -7.03 7.29 -5.66
N SER A 129 -7.51 6.21 -6.28
CA SER A 129 -8.60 6.39 -7.27
C SER A 129 -9.92 6.67 -6.56
N ARG A 130 -10.82 7.42 -7.19
CA ARG A 130 -12.17 7.68 -6.70
C ARG A 130 -13.00 8.40 -7.78
N PRO A 131 -14.35 8.44 -7.64
CA PRO A 131 -15.15 9.41 -8.37
C PRO A 131 -14.61 10.84 -8.13
N LEU A 132 -14.64 11.66 -9.17
CA LEU A 132 -14.36 13.09 -9.07
C LEU A 132 -15.49 13.78 -8.32
N GLN A 133 -15.14 14.83 -7.57
CA GLN A 133 -16.11 15.73 -6.98
C GLN A 133 -16.58 16.73 -8.03
N GLU A 134 -17.87 17.08 -8.02
CA GLU A 134 -18.41 18.10 -8.90
C GLU A 134 -18.36 19.49 -8.25
N PRO A 135 -17.92 20.54 -8.98
CA PRO A 135 -17.44 20.49 -10.36
C PRO A 135 -16.02 19.90 -10.45
N ALA A 136 -15.77 19.07 -11.47
CA ALA A 136 -14.51 18.34 -11.62
C ALA A 136 -13.26 19.23 -11.61
N GLU A 137 -13.36 20.47 -12.10
CA GLU A 137 -12.26 21.44 -12.14
C GLU A 137 -11.78 21.89 -10.75
N GLU A 138 -12.65 21.81 -9.74
CA GLU A 138 -12.35 22.16 -8.35
C GLU A 138 -11.92 20.93 -7.53
N ASP A 139 -11.93 19.74 -8.13
CA ASP A 139 -11.52 18.51 -7.44
C ASP A 139 -10.04 18.59 -7.02
N PRO A 140 -9.71 18.43 -5.72
CA PRO A 140 -8.36 18.66 -5.22
C PRO A 140 -7.33 17.68 -5.80
N TYR A 141 -7.74 16.46 -6.17
CA TYR A 141 -6.83 15.51 -6.81
C TYR A 141 -6.56 15.93 -8.24
N LEU A 142 -7.59 16.33 -8.98
CA LEU A 142 -7.43 16.75 -10.36
C LEU A 142 -6.60 18.03 -10.48
N VAL A 143 -6.82 19.00 -9.58
CA VAL A 143 -6.02 20.23 -9.49
C VAL A 143 -4.55 19.90 -9.26
N PHE A 144 -4.25 19.08 -8.25
CA PHE A 144 -2.87 18.64 -7.97
C PHE A 144 -2.23 17.93 -9.17
N ILE A 145 -2.96 16.99 -9.79
CA ILE A 145 -2.45 16.19 -10.91
C ILE A 145 -2.17 17.05 -12.15
N LYS A 146 -3.02 18.05 -12.45
CA LYS A 146 -2.78 18.99 -13.55
C LYS A 146 -1.54 19.85 -13.31
N ASP A 147 -1.36 20.34 -12.08
CA ASP A 147 -0.19 21.13 -11.70
C ASP A 147 1.11 20.31 -11.84
N ILE A 148 1.19 19.13 -11.22
CA ILE A 148 2.40 18.31 -11.26
C ILE A 148 2.70 17.78 -12.67
N ALA A 149 1.69 17.42 -13.46
CA ALA A 149 1.89 16.97 -14.84
C ALA A 149 2.45 18.09 -15.75
N GLY A 150 2.17 19.35 -15.44
CA GLY A 150 2.70 20.52 -16.14
C GLY A 150 4.16 20.84 -15.82
N ARG A 151 4.73 20.28 -14.74
CA ARG A 151 6.11 20.51 -14.30
C ARG A 151 7.06 19.53 -14.99
N ALA A 152 7.52 19.85 -16.19
CA ALA A 152 8.46 19.01 -16.94
C ALA A 152 9.94 19.23 -16.51
N GLY A 153 10.57 18.19 -15.95
CA GLY A 153 12.05 17.98 -15.96
C GLY A 153 12.94 18.75 -14.97
N SER A 154 14.09 18.13 -14.62
CA SER A 154 15.17 18.52 -13.67
C SER A 154 14.80 18.57 -12.18
N ASP A 155 15.79 18.58 -11.27
CA ASP A 155 15.62 18.42 -9.82
C ASP A 155 14.43 19.23 -9.29
N GLN A 156 13.39 18.53 -8.84
CA GLN A 156 12.14 19.15 -8.44
C GLN A 156 12.06 19.21 -6.92
N LYS A 157 11.74 20.40 -6.42
CA LYS A 157 11.26 20.60 -5.06
C LYS A 157 9.76 20.81 -5.11
N PHE A 158 9.07 20.02 -4.30
CA PHE A 158 7.63 20.12 -4.08
C PHE A 158 7.43 20.82 -2.77
N PHE A 159 6.54 21.80 -2.78
CA PHE A 159 6.17 22.54 -1.59
C PHE A 159 4.67 22.35 -1.36
N ASP A 160 4.28 22.21 -0.10
CA ASP A 160 2.87 22.20 0.27
C ASP A 160 2.23 23.60 0.09
N LYS A 161 0.94 23.70 0.37
CA LYS A 161 0.17 24.96 0.27
C LYS A 161 0.72 26.09 1.16
N ASP A 162 1.46 25.75 2.21
CA ASP A 162 2.03 26.69 3.18
C ASP A 162 3.49 27.04 2.82
N GLY A 163 4.00 26.52 1.70
CA GLY A 163 5.34 26.78 1.19
C GLY A 163 6.43 25.94 1.87
N GLN A 164 6.07 24.91 2.63
CA GLN A 164 7.04 24.02 3.27
C GLN A 164 7.47 22.93 2.29
N LEU A 165 8.76 22.58 2.30
CA LEU A 165 9.29 21.52 1.44
C LEU A 165 8.61 20.19 1.80
N GLU A 166 7.91 19.60 0.84
CA GLU A 166 7.17 18.33 0.97
C GLU A 166 7.95 17.17 0.33
N ALA A 167 8.65 17.44 -0.77
CA ALA A 167 9.50 16.43 -1.41
C ALA A 167 10.61 17.06 -2.24
N GLU A 168 11.69 16.31 -2.44
CA GLU A 168 12.70 16.64 -3.42
C GLU A 168 13.27 15.39 -4.08
N GLY A 169 13.63 15.51 -5.35
CA GLY A 169 14.22 14.45 -6.14
C GLY A 169 14.22 14.79 -7.62
N ARG A 170 14.45 13.78 -8.47
CA ARG A 170 14.53 13.98 -9.92
C ARG A 170 13.51 13.13 -10.66
N HIS A 171 12.96 13.70 -11.73
CA HIS A 171 12.25 12.96 -12.76
C HIS A 171 13.05 12.86 -14.06
N ASP A 172 12.93 11.72 -14.74
CA ASP A 172 13.22 11.58 -16.15
C ASP A 172 11.88 11.56 -16.91
N GLY A 173 11.54 12.68 -17.54
CA GLY A 173 10.17 12.94 -18.02
C GLY A 173 9.17 12.94 -16.85
N GLN A 174 8.24 11.98 -16.84
CA GLN A 174 7.24 11.80 -15.78
C GLN A 174 7.65 10.76 -14.73
N ILE A 175 8.81 10.12 -14.90
CA ILE A 175 9.22 8.93 -14.15
C ILE A 175 10.20 9.36 -13.05
N PRO A 176 9.92 9.09 -11.76
CA PRO A 176 10.88 9.39 -10.69
C PRO A 176 12.11 8.50 -10.80
N VAL A 177 13.29 9.09 -10.63
CA VAL A 177 14.58 8.40 -10.73
C VAL A 177 15.55 8.89 -9.65
N GLY A 178 16.47 8.02 -9.24
CA GLY A 178 17.54 8.39 -8.32
C GLY A 178 17.04 8.61 -6.89
N GLU A 179 17.80 9.38 -6.12
CA GLU A 179 17.49 9.65 -4.71
C GLU A 179 16.28 10.60 -4.59
N TRP A 180 15.44 10.28 -3.62
CA TRP A 180 14.25 11.05 -3.29
C TRP A 180 14.16 11.20 -1.78
N ALA A 181 13.66 12.36 -1.34
CA ALA A 181 13.30 12.62 0.04
C ALA A 181 11.89 13.22 0.11
N TYR A 182 11.10 12.73 1.05
CA TYR A 182 9.76 13.19 1.37
C TYR A 182 9.74 13.71 2.80
N TYR A 183 9.11 14.84 3.00
CA TYR A 183 9.04 15.58 4.25
C TYR A 183 7.58 15.69 4.67
N ARG A 184 7.29 15.37 5.93
CA ARG A 184 5.95 15.57 6.52
C ARG A 184 6.09 16.50 7.71
N ALA A 185 5.82 17.79 7.47
CA ALA A 185 5.95 18.86 8.45
C ALA A 185 5.18 18.56 9.75
N GLU A 186 3.91 18.15 9.65
CA GLU A 186 3.04 17.84 10.80
C GLU A 186 3.62 16.78 11.74
N ARG A 187 4.45 15.88 11.22
CA ARG A 187 5.04 14.76 11.99
C ARG A 187 6.51 14.96 12.29
N ASN A 188 7.11 16.03 11.76
CA ASN A 188 8.54 16.27 11.77
C ASN A 188 9.35 15.04 11.28
N THR A 189 8.91 14.45 10.17
CA THR A 189 9.56 13.24 9.61
C THR A 189 10.09 13.45 8.21
N ARG A 190 11.25 12.86 7.93
CA ARG A 190 11.86 12.74 6.61
C ARG A 190 11.91 11.27 6.21
N THR A 191 11.47 10.96 5.01
CA THR A 191 11.54 9.61 4.41
C THR A 191 12.35 9.67 3.13
N SER A 192 13.47 8.96 3.05
CA SER A 192 14.34 9.00 1.87
C SER A 192 14.71 7.61 1.36
N GLY A 193 15.00 7.52 0.07
CA GLY A 193 15.44 6.29 -0.61
C GLY A 193 15.52 6.52 -2.10
N ARG A 194 15.62 5.44 -2.87
CA ARG A 194 15.89 5.51 -4.31
C ARG A 194 14.73 5.01 -5.15
N TYR A 195 14.52 5.68 -6.29
CA TYR A 195 13.71 5.18 -7.39
C TYR A 195 14.58 4.61 -8.52
N ILE A 196 14.19 3.44 -9.04
CA ILE A 196 14.72 2.84 -10.27
C ILE A 196 13.53 2.58 -11.20
N ASN A 197 13.60 3.09 -12.43
CA ASN A 197 12.54 2.91 -13.44
C ASN A 197 11.13 3.28 -12.93
N GLY A 198 11.03 4.37 -12.16
CA GLY A 198 9.75 4.84 -11.62
C GLY A 198 9.29 4.14 -10.35
N ARG A 199 10.06 3.20 -9.80
CA ARG A 199 9.68 2.38 -8.65
C ARG A 199 10.64 2.55 -7.49
N ARG A 200 10.10 2.60 -6.28
CA ARG A 200 10.90 2.50 -5.06
C ARG A 200 11.69 1.20 -5.09
N GLU A 201 12.98 1.29 -4.84
CA GLU A 201 13.87 0.13 -4.81
C GLU A 201 14.84 0.21 -3.63
N GLY A 202 15.13 -0.95 -3.03
CA GLY A 202 16.09 -1.05 -1.95
C GLY A 202 15.58 -0.40 -0.67
N GLU A 203 16.48 0.22 0.08
CA GLU A 203 16.17 0.74 1.41
C GLU A 203 15.52 2.12 1.36
N TRP A 204 14.45 2.26 2.11
CA TRP A 204 13.76 3.51 2.37
C TRP A 204 13.73 3.76 3.88
N LEU A 205 14.32 4.88 4.30
CA LEU A 205 14.52 5.21 5.71
C LEU A 205 13.60 6.35 6.10
N GLN A 206 12.83 6.16 7.16
CA GLN A 206 12.02 7.19 7.79
C GLN A 206 12.67 7.59 9.12
N ALA A 207 13.09 8.84 9.21
CA ALA A 207 13.64 9.45 10.40
C ALA A 207 12.69 10.54 10.93
N LYS A 208 12.65 10.68 12.26
CA LYS A 208 11.98 11.76 12.96
C LYS A 208 13.02 12.73 13.48
N GLU A 209 12.84 14.01 13.22
CA GLU A 209 13.67 15.06 13.79
C GLU A 209 13.24 15.36 15.24
N MET A 210 14.23 15.49 16.10
CA MET A 210 14.09 15.66 17.55
C MET A 210 14.28 17.14 17.92
N PRO A 211 13.78 17.59 19.10
CA PRO A 211 13.88 18.99 19.50
C PRO A 211 15.32 19.54 19.62
N ASP A 212 16.31 18.66 19.79
CA ASP A 212 17.73 19.00 19.85
C ASP A 212 18.39 19.08 18.46
N GLY A 213 17.62 18.94 17.38
CA GLY A 213 18.09 18.93 15.99
C GLY A 213 18.66 17.59 15.52
N SER A 214 18.72 16.57 16.39
CA SER A 214 19.13 15.23 15.98
C SER A 214 18.03 14.52 15.20
N ALA A 215 18.40 13.54 14.37
CA ALA A 215 17.45 12.71 13.64
C ALA A 215 17.48 11.27 14.17
N ARG A 216 16.30 10.72 14.41
CA ARG A 216 16.11 9.37 14.93
C ARG A 216 15.46 8.50 13.86
N LEU A 217 16.11 7.39 13.49
CA LEU A 217 15.48 6.38 12.64
C LEU A 217 14.29 5.74 13.37
N ILE A 218 13.11 5.80 12.75
CA ILE A 218 11.88 5.21 13.32
C ILE A 218 11.36 4.06 12.47
N ARG A 219 11.71 4.02 11.17
CA ARG A 219 11.31 2.93 10.28
C ARG A 219 12.28 2.77 9.11
N LYS A 220 12.47 1.53 8.69
CA LYS A 220 13.15 1.14 7.44
C LYS A 220 12.23 0.22 6.65
N ILE A 221 12.08 0.47 5.36
CA ILE A 221 11.31 -0.37 4.43
C ILE A 221 12.25 -0.84 3.32
N ILE A 222 12.22 -2.13 3.01
CA ILE A 222 12.93 -2.69 1.85
C ILE A 222 11.92 -2.86 0.72
N TYR A 223 12.09 -2.11 -0.36
CA TYR A 223 11.29 -2.24 -1.56
C TYR A 223 11.97 -3.13 -2.60
N LYS A 224 11.16 -3.93 -3.29
CA LYS A 224 11.53 -4.69 -4.49
C LYS A 224 10.44 -4.46 -5.53
N ASP A 225 10.81 -3.95 -6.70
CA ASP A 225 9.87 -3.63 -7.78
C ASP A 225 8.72 -2.71 -7.34
N GLY A 226 9.01 -1.77 -6.44
CA GLY A 226 8.03 -0.83 -5.90
C GLY A 226 7.03 -1.46 -4.91
N LEU A 227 7.26 -2.69 -4.44
CA LEU A 227 6.49 -3.33 -3.37
C LEU A 227 7.33 -3.45 -2.10
N PRO A 228 6.77 -3.16 -0.90
CA PRO A 228 7.46 -3.41 0.35
C PRO A 228 7.62 -4.93 0.56
N SER A 229 8.85 -5.38 0.78
CA SER A 229 9.20 -6.78 1.08
C SER A 229 9.55 -6.99 2.56
N GLU A 230 10.19 -6.00 3.19
CA GLU A 230 10.47 -6.02 4.63
C GLU A 230 10.21 -4.64 5.23
N ILE A 231 9.69 -4.61 6.47
CA ILE A 231 9.46 -3.37 7.23
C ILE A 231 10.02 -3.55 8.63
N HIS A 232 10.92 -2.66 9.05
CA HIS A 232 11.49 -2.65 10.39
C HIS A 232 11.06 -1.36 11.08
N ASP A 233 10.38 -1.45 12.23
CA ASP A 233 10.09 -0.30 13.09
C ASP A 233 11.02 -0.28 14.29
N TYR A 234 11.50 0.90 14.63
CA TYR A 234 12.48 1.09 15.70
C TYR A 234 11.82 1.74 16.92
N SER A 235 12.19 1.28 18.10
CA SER A 235 11.81 1.92 19.37
C SER A 235 12.50 3.29 19.49
N HIS A 236 11.95 4.17 20.33
CA HIS A 236 12.51 4.44 21.66
C HIS A 236 14.03 4.60 21.87
N THR A 237 14.75 3.51 21.74
CA THR A 237 16.19 3.41 22.05
C THR A 237 17.00 3.14 20.78
N GLY A 238 16.32 2.94 19.64
CA GLY A 238 16.95 2.58 18.36
C GLY A 238 17.02 1.07 18.14
N THR A 239 16.43 0.27 19.03
CA THR A 239 16.28 -1.18 18.86
C THR A 239 15.13 -1.49 17.92
N VAL A 240 15.21 -2.58 17.16
CA VAL A 240 14.09 -3.04 16.33
C VAL A 240 12.99 -3.52 17.25
N SER A 241 11.80 -2.95 17.14
CA SER A 241 10.61 -3.33 17.90
C SER A 241 9.65 -4.22 17.11
N LEU A 242 9.69 -4.10 15.78
CA LEU A 242 8.88 -4.90 14.86
C LEU A 242 9.68 -5.16 13.59
N LYS A 243 9.72 -6.42 13.14
CA LYS A 243 10.08 -6.80 11.77
C LYS A 243 8.87 -7.39 11.08
N LYS A 244 8.58 -6.93 9.87
CA LYS A 244 7.61 -7.52 8.95
C LYS A 244 8.32 -8.10 7.74
N VAL A 245 7.87 -9.26 7.29
CA VAL A 245 8.23 -9.86 6.00
C VAL A 245 6.95 -10.04 5.21
N LEU A 246 6.91 -9.45 4.01
CA LEU A 246 5.74 -9.41 3.14
C LEU A 246 6.01 -10.20 1.86
N THR A 247 5.03 -11.01 1.49
CA THR A 247 4.94 -11.70 0.21
C THR A 247 3.53 -11.47 -0.37
N ASP A 248 3.26 -11.99 -1.56
CA ASP A 248 1.94 -11.85 -2.17
C ASP A 248 0.80 -12.49 -1.36
N SER A 249 1.11 -13.53 -0.58
CA SER A 249 0.12 -14.36 0.14
C SER A 249 0.29 -14.37 1.66
N THR A 250 1.41 -13.86 2.19
CA THR A 250 1.71 -13.91 3.62
C THR A 250 2.30 -12.62 4.16
N GLU A 251 1.87 -12.23 5.36
CA GLU A 251 2.53 -11.25 6.21
C GLU A 251 3.03 -11.96 7.47
N THR A 252 4.35 -11.93 7.69
CA THR A 252 4.97 -12.41 8.92
C THR A 252 5.44 -11.23 9.75
N ARG A 253 5.10 -11.19 11.04
CA ARG A 253 5.48 -10.14 12.00
C ARG A 253 6.24 -10.75 13.16
N TYR A 254 7.39 -10.17 13.49
CA TYR A 254 8.17 -10.45 14.69
C TYR A 254 8.14 -9.21 15.56
N TYR A 255 7.62 -9.33 16.78
CA TYR A 255 7.69 -8.28 17.78
C TYR A 255 8.85 -8.59 18.72
N TYR A 256 9.64 -7.57 19.02
CA TYR A 256 10.83 -7.70 19.85
C TYR A 256 10.65 -6.95 21.17
N ARG A 257 11.34 -7.42 22.20
CA ARG A 257 11.56 -6.69 23.46
C ARG A 257 12.74 -5.73 23.29
N GLU A 258 12.93 -4.82 24.25
CA GLU A 258 14.02 -3.85 24.20
C GLU A 258 15.42 -4.49 24.24
N ASP A 259 15.54 -5.69 24.81
CA ASP A 259 16.79 -6.48 24.81
C ASP A 259 17.06 -7.21 23.48
N GLY A 260 16.16 -7.09 22.50
CA GLY A 260 16.26 -7.74 21.19
C GLY A 260 15.71 -9.16 21.11
N THR A 261 15.21 -9.73 22.21
CA THR A 261 14.56 -11.05 22.19
C THR A 261 13.17 -10.98 21.54
N VAL A 262 12.73 -12.07 20.94
CA VAL A 262 11.41 -12.13 20.28
C VAL A 262 10.33 -12.27 21.36
N LYS A 263 9.42 -11.30 21.40
CA LYS A 263 8.23 -11.31 22.25
C LYS A 263 7.11 -12.17 21.64
N SER A 264 6.91 -12.03 20.34
CA SER A 264 5.91 -12.81 19.62
C SER A 264 6.19 -12.86 18.13
N TRP A 265 5.67 -13.89 17.50
CA TRP A 265 5.69 -14.13 16.08
C TRP A 265 4.25 -14.33 15.59
N ILE A 266 3.91 -13.70 14.47
CA ILE A 266 2.61 -13.80 13.83
C ILE A 266 2.83 -14.11 12.36
N ASN A 267 2.24 -15.18 11.86
CA ASN A 267 2.16 -15.46 10.42
C ASN A 267 0.70 -15.44 10.01
N GLU A 268 0.38 -14.57 9.06
CA GLU A 268 -0.95 -14.43 8.50
C GLU A 268 -0.91 -14.88 7.04
N ASN A 269 -1.64 -15.95 6.71
CA ASN A 269 -1.95 -16.28 5.33
C ASN A 269 -3.16 -15.45 4.93
N LEU A 270 -2.95 -14.59 3.97
CA LEU A 270 -3.90 -13.56 3.68
C LEU A 270 -5.03 -14.05 2.76
N ASP A 271 -4.81 -15.17 2.05
CA ASP A 271 -5.74 -15.69 1.06
C ASP A 271 -6.89 -16.47 1.70
N ASN A 272 -6.56 -17.31 2.68
CA ASN A 272 -7.53 -18.02 3.49
C ASN A 272 -7.83 -17.29 4.81
N LYS A 273 -7.20 -16.14 5.05
CA LYS A 273 -7.33 -15.34 6.27
C LYS A 273 -7.03 -16.13 7.54
N THR A 274 -6.08 -17.07 7.47
CA THR A 274 -5.65 -17.80 8.67
C THR A 274 -4.50 -17.07 9.32
N THR A 275 -4.48 -17.04 10.65
CA THR A 275 -3.38 -16.44 11.42
C THR A 275 -2.87 -17.43 12.45
N HIS A 276 -1.56 -17.59 12.49
CA HIS A 276 -0.85 -18.33 13.51
C HIS A 276 -0.03 -17.35 14.35
N ILE A 277 -0.23 -17.36 15.67
CA ILE A 277 0.45 -16.49 16.63
C ILE A 277 1.19 -17.37 17.64
N ILE A 278 2.47 -17.09 17.88
CA ILE A 278 3.26 -17.64 18.97
C ILE A 278 3.72 -16.50 19.87
N SER A 279 3.55 -16.64 21.18
CA SER A 279 4.06 -15.69 22.19
C SER A 279 5.12 -16.38 23.05
N TYR A 280 6.17 -15.65 23.39
CA TYR A 280 7.31 -16.15 24.14
C TYR A 280 7.44 -15.47 25.49
N SER A 281 7.86 -16.23 26.50
CA SER A 281 8.24 -15.73 27.82
C SER A 281 9.46 -14.83 27.77
N GLU A 282 9.84 -14.26 28.90
CA GLU A 282 11.11 -13.53 29.03
C GLU A 282 12.34 -14.44 28.90
N THR A 283 12.19 -15.74 29.18
CA THR A 283 13.26 -16.74 29.00
C THR A 283 13.35 -17.26 27.55
N GLY A 284 12.41 -16.85 26.68
CA GLY A 284 12.33 -17.29 25.29
C GLY A 284 11.59 -18.61 25.09
N ALA A 285 11.02 -19.20 26.14
CA ALA A 285 10.14 -20.37 26.03
C ALA A 285 8.81 -19.97 25.39
N VAL A 286 8.18 -20.88 24.64
CA VAL A 286 6.82 -20.65 24.14
C VAL A 286 5.88 -20.65 25.33
N GLU A 287 5.05 -19.60 25.46
CA GLU A 287 3.99 -19.53 26.48
C GLU A 287 2.62 -19.86 25.89
N GLU A 288 2.40 -19.41 24.64
CA GLU A 288 1.11 -19.48 24.01
C GLU A 288 1.22 -19.62 22.49
N GLU A 289 0.35 -20.47 21.93
CA GLU A 289 0.13 -20.61 20.49
C GLU A 289 -1.36 -20.41 20.19
N ARG A 290 -1.69 -19.63 19.15
CA ARG A 290 -3.06 -19.35 18.73
C ARG A 290 -3.23 -19.50 17.22
N PHE A 291 -4.32 -20.14 16.83
CA PHE A 291 -4.76 -20.27 15.44
C PHE A 291 -6.09 -19.56 15.28
N LEU A 292 -6.17 -18.69 14.28
CA LEU A 292 -7.36 -17.92 13.96
C LEU A 292 -7.79 -18.15 12.51
N GLU A 293 -9.10 -18.14 12.30
CA GLU A 293 -9.74 -18.00 10.98
C GLU A 293 -10.47 -16.65 10.94
N GLY A 294 -10.00 -15.75 10.08
CA GLY A 294 -10.29 -14.33 10.18
C GLY A 294 -9.87 -13.80 11.55
N GLN A 295 -10.82 -13.22 12.28
CA GLN A 295 -10.58 -12.72 13.65
C GLN A 295 -10.90 -13.74 14.74
N LYS A 296 -11.48 -14.90 14.39
CA LYS A 296 -11.98 -15.86 15.38
C LYS A 296 -10.88 -16.83 15.73
N THR A 297 -10.50 -16.90 17.01
CA THR A 297 -9.64 -17.98 17.49
C THR A 297 -10.39 -19.31 17.37
N VAL A 298 -9.79 -20.27 16.68
CA VAL A 298 -10.33 -21.63 16.51
C VAL A 298 -9.61 -22.63 17.40
N ARG A 299 -8.36 -22.34 17.77
CA ARG A 299 -7.52 -23.20 18.59
C ARG A 299 -6.47 -22.39 19.34
N ARG A 300 -6.17 -22.81 20.57
CA ARG A 300 -5.22 -22.16 21.47
C ARG A 300 -4.53 -23.17 22.36
N TYR A 301 -3.22 -23.03 22.52
CA TYR A 301 -2.39 -23.84 23.39
C TYR A 301 -1.64 -22.95 24.38
N TRP A 302 -1.49 -23.43 25.61
CA TRP A 302 -0.62 -22.85 26.61
C TRP A 302 0.42 -23.86 27.03
N TYR A 303 1.62 -23.38 27.24
CA TYR A 303 2.79 -24.19 27.56
C TYR A 303 3.33 -23.79 28.93
N ASP A 304 3.90 -24.75 29.66
CA ASP A 304 4.58 -24.49 30.92
C ASP A 304 6.06 -24.10 30.71
N GLU A 305 6.78 -23.89 31.81
CA GLU A 305 8.19 -23.48 31.80
C GLU A 305 9.13 -24.54 31.17
N ASN A 306 8.71 -25.80 31.09
CA ASN A 306 9.47 -26.88 30.45
C ASN A 306 9.16 -26.98 28.94
N GLY A 307 8.17 -26.23 28.44
CA GLY A 307 7.70 -26.29 27.07
C GLY A 307 6.66 -27.39 26.83
N ASP A 308 6.13 -28.01 27.89
CA ASP A 308 5.07 -29.00 27.78
C ASP A 308 3.70 -28.34 27.67
N ARG A 309 2.78 -28.94 26.90
CA ARG A 309 1.43 -28.39 26.71
C ARG A 309 0.64 -28.54 28.01
N ALA A 310 0.50 -27.43 28.74
CA ALA A 310 -0.23 -27.36 30.00
C ALA A 310 -1.75 -27.29 29.81
N ARG A 311 -2.21 -26.63 28.73
CA ARG A 311 -3.64 -26.45 28.45
C ARG A 311 -3.90 -26.35 26.95
N GLU A 312 -5.08 -26.79 26.54
CA GLU A 312 -5.61 -26.53 25.21
C GLU A 312 -7.05 -26.01 25.25
N TRP A 313 -7.41 -25.28 24.20
CA TRP A 313 -8.76 -24.87 23.91
C TRP A 313 -8.99 -24.99 22.41
N VAL A 314 -10.11 -25.61 22.04
CA VAL A 314 -10.56 -25.74 20.66
C VAL A 314 -12.00 -25.25 20.60
N LYS A 315 -12.32 -24.48 19.58
CA LYS A 315 -13.68 -24.00 19.36
C LYS A 315 -14.58 -25.19 19.03
N GLU A 316 -15.65 -25.38 19.81
CA GLU A 316 -16.69 -26.37 19.50
C GLU A 316 -17.50 -25.93 18.27
N GLU A 317 -17.91 -26.91 17.45
CA GLU A 317 -18.64 -26.71 16.19
C GLU A 317 -20.03 -26.10 16.38
#